data_AF-M5RRU3-F1
#
_entry.id   AF-M5RRU3-F1
#
_cell.length_a   1.000
_cell.length_b   1.000
_cell.length_c   1.000
_cell.angle_alpha   90.00
_cell.angle_beta   90.00
_cell.angle_gamma   90.00
#
_symmetry.space_group_name_H-M   'P 1'
#
loop_
_entity.id
_entity.type
_entity.pdbx_description
1 polymer ?
#
loop_
_entity_poly.entity_id
_entity_poly.type
_entity_poly.pdbx_seq_one_letter_code
_entity_poly.pdbx_strand_id
1 'polypeptide(L)'
;MTRVRPFCRHDDTSRSGFALLDAVISVMLVGILMVGALQTIGASKRREMATLDRLLGQQLAGAMMNEILLQAYREPETGEASTFGPESGESTDNRSRFDDVDDFHDWSASPPQDRSGETISGFDQWSREVRVVWADAETLSETTATHTGLKKIIVSVSQNAEVVSTLVGYRSIGWVQTIPAPSDATGNHAPVAVATSPDLSRDVGQMVEFDGDGSSDQDDDYLSYVWDFGDGNKGSGISTTHFYNAPGNYTCTLTVYDGRGGAASAALTVVIAP
;
A
#
# COMPACT_ATOMS: atom_id res chain seq x y z
N MET A 1 94.25 68.35 -12.32
CA MET A 1 92.93 68.85 -12.75
C MET A 1 91.97 67.66 -12.79
N THR A 2 91.11 67.50 -11.78
CA THR A 2 89.65 67.79 -11.87
C THR A 2 88.94 66.65 -12.62
N ARG A 3 88.07 65.81 -12.04
CA ARG A 3 86.91 66.12 -11.20
C ARG A 3 86.37 64.83 -10.54
N VAL A 4 86.12 64.86 -9.24
CA VAL A 4 85.19 63.96 -8.54
C VAL A 4 83.77 64.38 -8.90
N ARG A 5 82.88 63.43 -9.23
CA ARG A 5 81.45 63.47 -8.84
C ARG A 5 80.90 62.06 -8.65
N PRO A 6 80.31 61.74 -7.48
CA PRO A 6 79.47 60.58 -7.27
C PRO A 6 78.06 60.89 -7.78
N PHE A 7 77.35 59.92 -8.37
CA PHE A 7 75.94 60.12 -8.72
C PHE A 7 75.08 58.96 -8.20
N CYS A 8 74.43 59.27 -7.08
CA CYS A 8 73.13 58.88 -6.58
C CYS A 8 72.54 57.50 -6.97
N ARG A 9 72.44 56.67 -5.93
CA ARG A 9 71.32 55.75 -5.61
C ARG A 9 70.00 56.25 -6.21
N HIS A 10 69.41 55.49 -7.11
CA HIS A 10 68.00 55.66 -7.46
C HIS A 10 67.17 55.11 -6.30
N ASP A 11 66.45 56.01 -5.64
CA ASP A 11 65.45 55.69 -4.63
C ASP A 11 64.31 54.87 -5.25
N ASP A 12 64.05 53.72 -4.62
CA ASP A 12 62.79 53.00 -4.66
C ASP A 12 61.66 53.93 -4.21
N THR A 13 60.90 54.55 -5.11
CA THR A 13 59.62 55.20 -4.75
C THR A 13 58.70 55.38 -5.95
N SER A 14 58.00 54.31 -6.35
CA SER A 14 56.60 54.37 -6.83
C SER A 14 56.10 52.97 -7.22
N ARG A 15 55.91 52.09 -6.23
CA ARG A 15 55.20 50.80 -6.42
C ARG A 15 54.00 50.62 -5.49
N SER A 16 53.69 51.60 -4.64
CA SER A 16 52.66 51.47 -3.60
C SER A 16 51.23 51.71 -4.07
N GLY A 17 51.00 52.55 -5.10
CA GLY A 17 49.65 52.90 -5.57
C GLY A 17 48.92 51.77 -6.31
N PHE A 18 49.62 51.03 -7.18
CA PHE A 18 49.05 49.88 -7.90
C PHE A 18 48.84 48.67 -6.98
N ALA A 19 49.73 48.45 -6.02
CA ALA A 19 49.61 47.35 -5.06
C ALA A 19 48.38 47.47 -4.14
N LEU A 20 47.99 48.69 -3.77
CA LEU A 20 46.77 48.94 -2.98
C LEU A 20 45.50 48.67 -3.79
N LEU A 21 45.46 49.07 -5.06
CA LEU A 21 44.33 48.79 -5.95
C LEU A 21 44.14 47.27 -6.15
N ASP A 22 45.23 46.56 -6.44
CA ASP A 22 45.20 45.11 -6.62
C ASP A 22 44.80 44.38 -5.34
N ALA A 23 45.26 44.84 -4.17
CA ALA A 23 44.85 44.29 -2.89
C ALA A 23 43.34 44.49 -2.63
N VAL A 24 42.81 45.68 -2.93
CA VAL A 24 41.38 45.98 -2.78
C VAL A 24 40.54 45.13 -3.74
N ILE A 25 40.94 45.05 -5.02
CA ILE A 25 40.24 44.23 -6.03
C ILE A 25 40.29 42.76 -5.63
N SER A 26 41.45 42.26 -5.17
CA SER A 26 41.61 40.87 -4.75
C SER A 26 40.74 40.54 -3.54
N VAL A 27 40.68 41.42 -2.54
CA VAL A 27 39.82 41.23 -1.36
C VAL A 27 38.34 41.25 -1.75
N MET A 28 37.93 42.16 -2.65
CA MET A 28 36.55 42.18 -3.17
C MET A 28 36.21 40.91 -3.95
N LEU A 29 37.11 40.44 -4.81
CA LEU A 29 36.92 39.20 -5.58
C LEU A 29 36.82 37.98 -4.65
N VAL A 30 37.70 37.89 -3.65
CA VAL A 30 37.65 36.83 -2.63
C VAL A 30 36.33 36.88 -1.86
N GLY A 31 35.87 38.09 -1.48
CA GLY A 31 34.58 38.27 -0.82
C GLY A 31 33.40 37.78 -1.67
N ILE A 32 33.36 38.14 -2.95
CA ILE A 32 32.31 37.70 -3.88
C ILE A 32 32.35 36.17 -4.06
N LEU A 33 33.54 35.59 -4.22
CA LEU A 33 33.70 34.14 -4.35
C LEU A 33 33.28 33.41 -3.08
N MET A 34 33.63 33.93 -1.91
CA MET A 34 33.26 33.32 -0.63
C MET A 34 31.74 33.36 -0.41
N VAL A 35 31.08 34.47 -0.73
CA VAL A 35 29.62 34.56 -0.66
C VAL A 35 28.96 33.58 -1.64
N GLY A 36 29.46 33.48 -2.87
CA GLY A 36 28.98 32.50 -3.85
C GLY A 36 29.17 31.04 -3.38
N ALA A 37 30.32 30.73 -2.78
CA ALA A 37 30.61 29.41 -2.20
C ALA A 37 29.67 29.09 -1.02
N LEU A 38 29.45 30.05 -0.12
CA LEU A 38 28.54 29.86 1.02
C LEU A 38 27.09 29.66 0.57
N GLN A 39 26.64 30.42 -0.44
CA GLN A 39 25.30 30.27 -1.00
C GLN A 39 25.10 28.89 -1.65
N THR A 40 26.09 28.43 -2.41
CA THR A 40 26.05 27.11 -3.08
C THR A 40 26.09 25.97 -2.07
N ILE A 41 26.97 26.02 -1.06
CA ILE A 41 27.01 25.05 0.04
C ILE A 41 25.69 25.05 0.81
N GLY A 42 25.16 26.23 1.15
CA GLY A 42 23.87 26.37 1.82
C GLY A 42 22.72 25.80 1.00
N ALA A 43 22.71 26.03 -0.32
CA ALA A 43 21.72 25.43 -1.22
C ALA A 43 21.84 23.90 -1.28
N SER A 44 23.05 23.36 -1.33
CA SER A 44 23.29 21.91 -1.30
C SER A 44 22.78 21.29 -0.01
N LYS A 45 23.08 21.90 1.14
CA LYS A 45 22.64 21.39 2.44
C LYS A 45 21.12 21.44 2.61
N ARG A 46 20.47 22.49 2.13
CA ARG A 46 19.00 22.54 2.10
C ARG A 46 18.39 21.46 1.20
N ARG A 47 19.00 21.16 0.05
CA ARG A 47 18.54 20.06 -0.82
C ARG A 47 18.71 18.70 -0.13
N GLU A 48 19.86 18.46 0.50
CA GLU A 48 20.13 17.22 1.23
C GLU A 48 19.10 17.01 2.36
N MET A 49 18.84 18.05 3.17
CA MET A 49 17.82 18.02 4.20
C MET A 49 16.43 17.76 3.63
N ALA A 50 16.01 18.50 2.59
CA ALA A 50 14.72 18.28 1.95
C ALA A 50 14.56 16.88 1.33
N THR A 51 15.65 16.26 0.88
CA THR A 51 15.63 14.85 0.42
C THR A 51 15.44 13.90 1.59
N LEU A 52 16.13 14.12 2.71
CA LEU A 52 15.96 13.31 3.93
C LEU A 52 14.52 13.43 4.48
N ASP A 53 13.96 14.64 4.53
CA ASP A 53 12.59 14.86 4.98
C ASP A 53 11.59 14.12 4.08
N ARG A 54 11.79 14.13 2.75
CA ARG A 54 10.95 13.34 1.84
C ARG A 54 11.04 11.84 2.08
N LEU A 55 12.24 11.31 2.33
CA LEU A 55 12.43 9.87 2.59
C LEU A 55 11.77 9.45 3.90
N LEU A 56 11.94 10.25 4.96
CA LEU A 56 11.28 10.02 6.24
C LEU A 56 9.76 10.14 6.12
N GLY A 57 9.27 11.13 5.37
CA GLY A 57 7.85 11.28 5.06
C GLY A 57 7.27 10.07 4.33
N GLN A 58 7.98 9.55 3.32
CA GLN A 58 7.58 8.34 2.61
C GLN A 58 7.59 7.10 3.51
N GLN A 59 8.56 6.96 4.41
CA GLN A 59 8.60 5.86 5.37
C GLN A 59 7.40 5.90 6.32
N LEU A 60 7.09 7.07 6.89
CA LEU A 60 5.95 7.28 7.79
C LEU A 60 4.61 7.02 7.08
N ALA A 61 4.48 7.49 5.84
CA ALA A 61 3.30 7.29 5.02
C ALA A 61 3.15 5.80 4.66
N GLY A 62 4.24 5.14 4.26
CA GLY A 62 4.27 3.74 3.87
C GLY A 62 3.93 2.81 5.02
N ALA A 63 4.43 3.09 6.24
CA ALA A 63 4.08 2.33 7.43
C ALA A 63 2.58 2.42 7.75
N MET A 64 1.99 3.61 7.67
CA MET A 64 0.54 3.80 7.86
C MET A 64 -0.27 3.13 6.74
N MET A 65 0.13 3.32 5.48
CA MET A 65 -0.52 2.68 4.34
C MET A 65 -0.52 1.15 4.48
N ASN A 66 0.59 0.56 4.92
CA ASN A 66 0.68 -0.88 5.17
C ASN A 66 -0.25 -1.34 6.31
N GLU A 67 -0.37 -0.56 7.39
CA GLU A 67 -1.31 -0.85 8.48
C GLU A 67 -2.77 -0.90 7.97
N ILE A 68 -3.16 0.07 7.14
CA ILE A 68 -4.52 0.17 6.57
C ILE A 68 -4.78 -0.95 5.56
N LEU A 69 -3.84 -1.20 4.63
CA LEU A 69 -4.03 -2.22 3.58
C LEU A 69 -4.08 -3.66 4.12
N LEU A 70 -3.62 -3.88 5.35
CA LEU A 70 -3.78 -5.15 6.05
C LEU A 70 -5.18 -5.34 6.65
N GLN A 71 -6.00 -4.29 6.77
CA GLN A 71 -7.36 -4.42 7.30
C GLN A 71 -8.34 -4.94 6.24
N ALA A 72 -9.48 -5.44 6.72
CA ALA A 72 -10.53 -5.94 5.85
C ALA A 72 -11.20 -4.79 5.08
N TYR A 73 -11.69 -5.08 3.87
CA TYR A 73 -12.73 -4.26 3.29
C TYR A 73 -14.05 -4.77 3.89
N ARG A 74 -14.64 -4.04 4.83
CA ARG A 74 -16.02 -4.29 5.28
C ARG A 74 -16.92 -3.21 4.71
N GLU A 75 -18.18 -3.56 4.50
CA GLU A 75 -19.23 -2.57 4.33
C GLU A 75 -20.11 -2.63 5.59
N PRO A 76 -20.77 -1.52 5.96
CA PRO A 76 -21.75 -1.56 7.04
C PRO A 76 -22.76 -2.68 6.78
N GLU A 77 -23.13 -3.42 7.83
CA GLU A 77 -24.13 -4.47 7.69
C GLU A 77 -25.49 -3.84 7.32
N THR A 78 -26.38 -4.63 6.73
CA THR A 78 -27.70 -4.16 6.29
C THR A 78 -28.43 -3.44 7.42
N GLY A 79 -28.53 -2.11 7.34
CA GLY A 79 -29.17 -1.27 8.36
C GLY A 79 -28.24 -0.29 9.09
N GLU A 80 -26.93 -0.35 8.84
CA GLU A 80 -25.96 0.63 9.33
C GLU A 80 -25.75 1.77 8.34
N ALA A 81 -25.55 2.99 8.85
CA ALA A 81 -25.23 4.13 7.99
C ALA A 81 -23.83 3.93 7.42
N SER A 82 -23.65 4.11 6.10
CA SER A 82 -22.37 4.08 5.39
C SER A 82 -21.43 5.21 5.83
N THR A 83 -21.04 5.19 7.10
CA THR A 83 -20.33 6.27 7.75
C THR A 83 -18.90 5.81 7.89
N PHE A 84 -18.04 6.38 7.06
CA PHE A 84 -16.60 6.23 7.26
C PHE A 84 -16.21 6.73 8.65
N GLY A 85 -15.24 6.07 9.27
CA GLY A 85 -14.65 6.42 10.55
C GLY A 85 -14.89 5.35 11.62
N PRO A 86 -14.27 5.49 12.80
CA PRO A 86 -14.30 4.48 13.85
C PRO A 86 -15.72 4.17 14.35
N GLU A 87 -16.02 2.89 14.52
CA GLU A 87 -17.33 2.42 14.97
C GLU A 87 -17.54 2.51 16.50
N SER A 88 -18.75 2.15 16.95
CA SER A 88 -19.11 2.16 18.37
C SER A 88 -18.19 1.25 19.21
N GLY A 89 -17.42 1.86 20.11
CA GLY A 89 -16.47 1.16 20.98
C GLY A 89 -15.02 1.24 20.50
N GLU A 90 -14.78 1.89 19.37
CA GLU A 90 -13.46 2.27 18.91
C GLU A 90 -13.06 3.65 19.43
N SER A 91 -11.77 3.86 19.65
CA SER A 91 -11.23 5.15 20.09
C SER A 91 -10.34 5.71 19.00
N THR A 92 -10.49 7.01 18.70
CA THR A 92 -9.62 7.74 17.78
C THR A 92 -8.16 7.78 18.24
N ASP A 93 -7.92 7.58 19.54
CA ASP A 93 -6.59 7.69 20.15
C ASP A 93 -5.80 6.37 20.09
N ASN A 94 -6.46 5.23 19.86
CA ASN A 94 -5.83 3.91 19.79
C ASN A 94 -6.43 3.07 18.65
N ARG A 95 -5.60 2.73 17.66
CA ARG A 95 -5.98 1.97 16.46
C ARG A 95 -5.85 0.45 16.64
N SER A 96 -5.70 -0.03 17.87
CA SER A 96 -5.67 -1.47 18.16
C SER A 96 -7.00 -2.16 17.87
N ARG A 97 -8.10 -1.40 17.84
CA ARG A 97 -9.45 -1.92 17.60
C ARG A 97 -9.91 -1.84 16.15
N PHE A 98 -9.34 -0.91 15.37
CA PHE A 98 -9.66 -0.72 13.95
C PHE A 98 -9.51 -2.05 13.23
N ASP A 99 -10.60 -2.56 12.69
CA ASP A 99 -10.71 -3.90 12.10
C ASP A 99 -11.05 -3.87 10.60
N ASP A 100 -11.37 -2.69 10.07
CA ASP A 100 -11.54 -2.44 8.65
C ASP A 100 -10.80 -1.19 8.15
N VAL A 101 -10.91 -0.93 6.84
CA VAL A 101 -10.21 0.18 6.19
C VAL A 101 -10.83 1.53 6.54
N ASP A 102 -12.14 1.60 6.73
CA ASP A 102 -12.91 2.82 6.93
C ASP A 102 -12.80 3.39 8.33
N ASP A 103 -12.46 2.59 9.34
CA ASP A 103 -12.10 3.07 10.67
C ASP A 103 -11.00 4.15 10.65
N PHE A 104 -10.14 4.13 9.63
CA PHE A 104 -9.06 5.09 9.48
C PHE A 104 -9.48 6.43 8.86
N HIS A 105 -10.73 6.58 8.43
CA HIS A 105 -11.19 7.85 7.87
C HIS A 105 -11.10 8.99 8.88
N ASP A 106 -10.55 10.12 8.43
CA ASP A 106 -10.29 11.32 9.23
C ASP A 106 -9.39 11.10 10.45
N TRP A 107 -8.71 9.95 10.53
CA TRP A 107 -7.73 9.71 11.56
C TRP A 107 -6.48 10.59 11.36
N SER A 108 -5.99 11.21 12.43
CA SER A 108 -4.74 11.96 12.40
C SER A 108 -4.00 11.93 13.73
N ALA A 109 -2.68 12.12 13.69
CA ALA A 109 -1.85 12.27 14.88
C ALA A 109 -0.67 13.23 14.66
N SER A 110 -0.41 14.04 15.68
CA SER A 110 0.72 14.99 15.75
C SER A 110 1.21 15.08 17.20
N PRO A 111 2.39 14.51 17.57
CA PRO A 111 3.31 13.75 16.71
C PRO A 111 2.73 12.44 16.16
N PRO A 112 3.32 11.82 15.13
CA PRO A 112 2.88 10.53 14.64
C PRO A 112 2.92 9.48 15.75
N GLN A 113 1.89 8.64 15.83
CA GLN A 113 1.77 7.57 16.83
C GLN A 113 1.84 6.18 16.20
N ASP A 114 2.32 5.17 16.93
CA ASP A 114 2.21 3.77 16.54
C ASP A 114 0.76 3.25 16.63
N ARG A 115 0.54 1.95 16.40
CA ARG A 115 -0.82 1.37 16.43
C ARG A 115 -1.47 1.45 17.81
N SER A 116 -0.67 1.43 18.89
CA SER A 116 -1.14 1.47 20.27
C SER A 116 -1.48 2.89 20.77
N GLY A 117 -1.13 3.91 19.97
CA GLY A 117 -1.31 5.32 20.33
C GLY A 117 -0.05 5.96 20.95
N GLU A 118 1.07 5.24 21.05
CA GLU A 118 2.33 5.78 21.58
C GLU A 118 3.03 6.65 20.53
N THR A 119 3.56 7.81 20.93
CA THR A 119 4.25 8.72 20.01
C THR A 119 5.57 8.13 19.52
N ILE A 120 5.83 8.26 18.22
CA ILE A 120 7.07 7.82 17.60
C ILE A 120 8.16 8.83 17.91
N SER A 121 9.20 8.40 18.64
CA SER A 121 10.32 9.27 19.04
C SER A 121 11.05 9.86 17.82
N GLY A 122 11.44 11.14 17.92
CA GLY A 122 12.19 11.85 16.87
C GLY A 122 11.33 12.54 15.81
N PHE A 123 10.00 12.48 15.95
CA PHE A 123 9.04 13.04 14.98
C PHE A 123 8.12 14.13 15.57
N ASP A 124 8.58 14.88 16.57
CA ASP A 124 7.76 15.85 17.31
C ASP A 124 7.13 16.96 16.44
N GLN A 125 7.76 17.28 15.31
CA GLN A 125 7.29 18.29 14.35
C GLN A 125 6.51 17.69 13.17
N TRP A 126 6.23 16.41 13.21
CA TRP A 126 5.58 15.69 12.12
C TRP A 126 4.13 15.39 12.46
N SER A 127 3.33 15.14 11.43
CA SER A 127 1.98 14.63 11.59
C SER A 127 1.64 13.65 10.47
N ARG A 128 0.67 12.77 10.75
CA ARG A 128 0.05 11.90 9.76
C ARG A 128 -1.44 12.12 9.77
N GLU A 129 -2.04 12.10 8.59
CA GLU A 129 -3.48 12.20 8.38
C GLU A 129 -3.88 11.13 7.37
N VAL A 130 -5.04 10.52 7.60
CA VAL A 130 -5.61 9.51 6.74
C VAL A 130 -7.01 9.95 6.32
N ARG A 131 -7.28 9.84 5.02
CA ARG A 131 -8.60 10.04 4.45
C ARG A 131 -8.95 8.84 3.59
N VAL A 132 -10.08 8.23 3.91
CA VAL A 132 -10.64 7.11 3.15
C VAL A 132 -11.90 7.58 2.45
N VAL A 133 -12.04 7.32 1.15
CA VAL A 133 -13.23 7.74 0.39
C VAL A 133 -13.65 6.67 -0.59
N TRP A 134 -14.90 6.73 -1.01
CA TRP A 134 -15.36 5.95 -2.16
C TRP A 134 -14.61 6.38 -3.41
N ALA A 135 -14.21 5.39 -4.22
CA ALA A 135 -13.65 5.61 -5.53
C ALA A 135 -14.48 4.90 -6.59
N ASP A 136 -14.59 5.54 -7.74
CA ASP A 136 -15.16 4.94 -8.92
C ASP A 136 -14.22 3.85 -9.44
N ALA A 137 -14.75 2.66 -9.70
CA ALA A 137 -13.96 1.48 -10.04
C ALA A 137 -13.29 1.56 -11.42
N GLU A 138 -13.82 2.37 -12.33
CA GLU A 138 -13.29 2.51 -13.70
C GLU A 138 -12.25 3.63 -13.78
N THR A 139 -12.54 4.76 -13.14
CA THR A 139 -11.73 5.99 -13.24
C THR A 139 -10.76 6.16 -12.06
N LEU A 140 -10.89 5.35 -11.01
CA LEU A 140 -10.13 5.41 -9.75
C LEU A 140 -10.20 6.78 -9.05
N SER A 141 -11.14 7.62 -9.47
CA SER A 141 -11.37 8.96 -8.97
C SER A 141 -12.32 8.93 -7.78
N GLU A 142 -12.23 9.94 -6.92
CA GLU A 142 -13.13 10.06 -5.78
C GLU A 142 -14.57 10.26 -6.26
N THR A 143 -15.51 9.63 -5.57
CA THR A 143 -16.93 9.73 -5.91
C THR A 143 -17.77 9.92 -4.66
N THR A 144 -18.95 10.51 -4.86
CA THR A 144 -19.98 10.62 -3.84
C THR A 144 -20.91 9.41 -3.83
N ALA A 145 -20.78 8.51 -4.82
CA ALA A 145 -21.49 7.24 -4.82
C ALA A 145 -21.03 6.37 -3.64
N THR A 146 -21.96 5.72 -2.96
CA THR A 146 -21.67 4.79 -1.87
C THR A 146 -21.63 3.35 -2.39
N HIS A 147 -20.89 2.48 -1.72
CA HIS A 147 -20.79 1.04 -2.03
C HIS A 147 -20.30 0.75 -3.46
N THR A 148 -19.27 1.46 -3.91
CA THR A 148 -18.67 1.25 -5.25
C THR A 148 -17.85 -0.03 -5.35
N GLY A 149 -17.70 -0.78 -4.26
CA GLY A 149 -16.77 -1.91 -4.19
C GLY A 149 -15.30 -1.49 -4.10
N LEU A 150 -14.99 -0.19 -4.01
CA LEU A 150 -13.63 0.36 -4.01
C LEU A 150 -13.48 1.57 -3.07
N LYS A 151 -12.57 1.45 -2.11
CA LYS A 151 -12.14 2.52 -1.20
C LYS A 151 -10.77 3.03 -1.64
N LYS A 152 -10.64 4.34 -1.82
CA LYS A 152 -9.36 5.04 -2.01
C LYS A 152 -8.87 5.54 -0.66
N ILE A 153 -7.64 5.19 -0.35
CA ILE A 153 -6.95 5.53 0.90
C ILE A 153 -5.90 6.58 0.57
N ILE A 154 -5.93 7.70 1.27
CA ILE A 154 -4.97 8.79 1.11
C ILE A 154 -4.28 8.99 2.45
N VAL A 155 -2.97 8.79 2.48
CA VAL A 155 -2.14 9.04 3.65
C VAL A 155 -1.27 10.25 3.37
N SER A 156 -1.45 11.31 4.14
CA SER A 156 -0.66 12.53 4.06
C SER A 156 0.24 12.63 5.28
N VAL A 157 1.50 12.98 5.05
CA VAL A 157 2.49 13.23 6.09
C VAL A 157 2.99 14.65 5.95
N SER A 158 2.95 15.38 7.05
CA SER A 158 3.40 16.77 7.11
C SER A 158 4.53 16.92 8.11
N GLN A 159 5.41 17.88 7.86
CA GLN A 159 6.44 18.34 8.78
C GLN A 159 6.30 19.85 8.92
N ASN A 160 6.21 20.37 10.14
CA ASN A 160 5.94 21.80 10.39
C ASN A 160 4.70 22.33 9.64
N ALA A 161 3.64 21.49 9.55
CA ALA A 161 2.39 21.76 8.82
C ALA A 161 2.53 21.88 7.28
N GLU A 162 3.70 21.56 6.70
CA GLU A 162 3.87 21.42 5.25
C GLU A 162 3.81 19.95 4.85
N VAL A 163 2.99 19.60 3.86
CA VAL A 163 2.89 18.23 3.34
C VAL A 163 4.20 17.85 2.64
N VAL A 164 4.90 16.87 3.20
CA VAL A 164 6.17 16.35 2.66
C VAL A 164 5.98 15.08 1.85
N SER A 165 4.93 14.31 2.11
CA SER A 165 4.61 13.08 1.39
C SER A 165 3.11 12.81 1.36
N THR A 166 2.62 12.29 0.24
CA THR A 166 1.27 11.74 0.10
C THR A 166 1.37 10.41 -0.60
N LEU A 167 0.77 9.37 -0.02
CA LEU A 167 0.58 8.06 -0.64
C LEU A 167 -0.89 7.81 -0.88
N VAL A 168 -1.19 7.21 -2.03
CA VAL A 168 -2.54 6.78 -2.40
C VAL A 168 -2.53 5.28 -2.56
N GLY A 169 -3.47 4.62 -1.89
CA GLY A 169 -3.72 3.18 -2.00
C GLY A 169 -5.19 2.92 -2.31
N TYR A 170 -5.49 1.70 -2.72
CA TYR A 170 -6.85 1.28 -3.01
C TYR A 170 -7.12 -0.06 -2.35
N ARG A 171 -8.31 -0.20 -1.77
CA ARG A 171 -8.84 -1.46 -1.24
C ARG A 171 -10.19 -1.71 -1.86
N SER A 172 -10.39 -2.89 -2.43
CA SER A 172 -11.68 -3.30 -2.99
C SER A 172 -12.34 -4.39 -2.15
N ILE A 173 -13.67 -4.50 -2.26
CA ILE A 173 -14.45 -5.63 -1.75
C ILE A 173 -13.95 -6.97 -2.34
N GLY A 174 -13.39 -6.89 -3.55
CA GLY A 174 -12.87 -8.02 -4.32
C GLY A 174 -11.57 -8.64 -3.81
N TRP A 175 -11.03 -8.26 -2.64
CA TRP A 175 -9.81 -8.88 -2.09
C TRP A 175 -9.98 -10.31 -1.55
N VAL A 176 -11.11 -10.96 -1.83
CA VAL A 176 -11.26 -12.42 -1.71
C VAL A 176 -11.62 -13.11 -3.05
N GLN A 177 -11.97 -12.39 -4.13
CA GLN A 177 -12.51 -13.03 -5.36
C GLN A 177 -12.31 -12.26 -6.69
N THR A 178 -11.51 -11.18 -6.79
CA THR A 178 -11.50 -10.37 -8.05
C THR A 178 -10.13 -9.77 -8.41
N ILE A 179 -9.05 -10.54 -8.27
CA ILE A 179 -8.03 -10.47 -9.32
C ILE A 179 -8.53 -11.46 -10.37
N PRO A 180 -8.96 -11.02 -11.58
CA PRO A 180 -9.21 -11.97 -12.65
C PRO A 180 -7.95 -12.80 -12.80
N ALA A 181 -8.08 -14.13 -12.74
CA ALA A 181 -6.93 -15.03 -12.85
C ALA A 181 -6.07 -14.58 -14.04
N PRO A 182 -4.73 -14.50 -13.91
CA PRO A 182 -3.88 -13.93 -14.94
C PRO A 182 -4.24 -14.57 -16.27
N SER A 183 -4.70 -13.77 -17.23
CA SER A 183 -5.02 -14.32 -18.54
C SER A 183 -3.79 -14.98 -19.11
N ASP A 184 -3.97 -16.18 -19.66
CA ASP A 184 -2.87 -16.87 -20.31
C ASP A 184 -2.43 -16.13 -21.58
N ALA A 185 -1.38 -16.62 -22.25
CA ALA A 185 -0.88 -15.99 -23.48
C ALA A 185 -1.92 -15.95 -24.63
N THR A 186 -3.08 -16.59 -24.47
CA THR A 186 -4.20 -16.58 -25.41
C THR A 186 -5.33 -15.61 -25.01
N GLY A 187 -5.24 -15.00 -23.83
CA GLY A 187 -6.25 -14.09 -23.30
C GLY A 187 -7.34 -14.77 -22.48
N ASN A 188 -7.20 -16.06 -22.16
CA ASN A 188 -8.16 -16.84 -21.37
C ASN A 188 -7.95 -16.66 -19.87
N HIS A 189 -9.01 -16.36 -19.14
CA HIS A 189 -9.02 -16.30 -17.68
C HIS A 189 -9.39 -17.68 -17.12
N ALA A 190 -8.71 -18.11 -16.05
CA ALA A 190 -9.12 -19.34 -15.37
C ALA A 190 -10.43 -19.12 -14.59
N PRO A 191 -11.25 -20.18 -14.43
CA PRO A 191 -12.53 -20.08 -13.76
C PRO A 191 -12.37 -19.84 -12.26
N VAL A 192 -13.48 -19.51 -11.60
CA VAL A 192 -13.62 -19.46 -10.15
C VAL A 192 -14.43 -20.68 -9.72
N ALA A 193 -13.82 -21.55 -8.89
CA ALA A 193 -14.50 -22.71 -8.33
C ALA A 193 -15.16 -22.36 -6.99
N VAL A 194 -16.44 -22.70 -6.84
CA VAL A 194 -17.19 -22.61 -5.58
C VAL A 194 -17.82 -23.96 -5.31
N ALA A 195 -17.52 -24.53 -4.14
CA ALA A 195 -18.10 -25.79 -3.69
C ALA A 195 -18.91 -25.55 -2.41
N THR A 196 -20.14 -26.05 -2.37
CA THR A 196 -21.03 -25.98 -1.21
C THR A 196 -21.65 -27.34 -0.92
N SER A 197 -22.19 -27.47 0.29
CA SER A 197 -22.96 -28.62 0.73
C SER A 197 -23.92 -28.16 1.82
N PRO A 198 -25.18 -28.63 1.85
CA PRO A 198 -26.12 -28.26 2.91
C PRO A 198 -25.72 -28.82 4.28
N ASP A 199 -24.97 -29.93 4.30
CA ASP A 199 -24.55 -30.58 5.55
C ASP A 199 -23.26 -31.37 5.35
N LEU A 200 -22.24 -31.02 6.12
CA LEU A 200 -20.90 -31.60 6.08
C LEU A 200 -20.64 -32.60 7.22
N SER A 201 -21.63 -32.91 8.06
CA SER A 201 -21.51 -33.87 9.16
C SER A 201 -22.54 -34.99 9.03
N ARG A 202 -22.10 -36.22 8.74
CA ARG A 202 -22.98 -37.37 8.52
C ARG A 202 -22.50 -38.64 9.23
N ASP A 203 -23.38 -39.62 9.36
CA ASP A 203 -23.01 -40.96 9.84
C ASP A 203 -22.53 -41.84 8.67
N VAL A 204 -21.77 -42.90 8.96
CA VAL A 204 -21.32 -43.88 7.95
C VAL A 204 -22.48 -44.36 7.08
N GLY A 205 -22.28 -44.36 5.76
CA GLY A 205 -23.27 -44.84 4.78
C GLY A 205 -24.39 -43.84 4.42
N GLN A 206 -24.43 -42.66 5.04
CA GLN A 206 -25.37 -41.61 4.63
C GLN A 206 -24.82 -40.81 3.44
N MET A 207 -25.73 -40.39 2.54
CA MET A 207 -25.38 -39.54 1.40
C MET A 207 -25.10 -38.11 1.83
N VAL A 208 -24.00 -37.55 1.33
CA VAL A 208 -23.63 -36.15 1.35
C VAL A 208 -23.87 -35.59 -0.06
N GLU A 209 -24.53 -34.44 -0.14
CA GLU A 209 -24.76 -33.71 -1.38
C GLU A 209 -23.68 -32.64 -1.55
N PHE A 210 -23.19 -32.49 -2.77
CA PHE A 210 -22.20 -31.49 -3.14
C PHE A 210 -22.73 -30.70 -4.32
N ASP A 211 -22.56 -29.38 -4.25
CA ASP A 211 -23.03 -28.44 -5.27
C ASP A 211 -21.89 -27.50 -5.66
N GLY A 212 -21.73 -27.32 -6.97
CA GLY A 212 -20.74 -26.49 -7.63
C GLY A 212 -21.34 -25.30 -8.37
N ASP A 213 -22.67 -25.10 -8.33
CA ASP A 213 -23.41 -24.12 -9.13
C ASP A 213 -22.95 -22.67 -8.94
N GLY A 214 -22.34 -22.35 -7.80
CA GLY A 214 -21.74 -21.04 -7.56
C GLY A 214 -20.45 -20.74 -8.34
N SER A 215 -19.93 -21.71 -9.10
CA SER A 215 -18.72 -21.54 -9.90
C SER A 215 -18.99 -20.69 -11.15
N SER A 216 -18.01 -19.91 -11.58
CA SER A 216 -18.16 -18.99 -12.70
C SER A 216 -16.89 -18.85 -13.51
N ASP A 217 -17.02 -18.33 -14.73
CA ASP A 217 -15.89 -17.96 -15.58
C ASP A 217 -16.10 -16.55 -16.12
N GLN A 218 -15.04 -15.75 -16.17
CA GLN A 218 -15.14 -14.37 -16.61
C GLN A 218 -15.37 -14.25 -18.12
N ASP A 219 -14.87 -15.20 -18.90
CA ASP A 219 -15.00 -15.24 -20.35
C ASP A 219 -16.31 -15.90 -20.80
N ASP A 220 -17.18 -16.27 -19.84
CA ASP A 220 -18.46 -16.97 -20.04
C ASP A 220 -18.27 -18.32 -20.76
N ASP A 221 -17.14 -18.98 -20.49
CA ASP A 221 -16.81 -20.27 -21.06
C ASP A 221 -17.58 -21.44 -20.42
N TYR A 222 -17.73 -22.53 -21.17
CA TYR A 222 -18.40 -23.72 -20.67
C TYR A 222 -17.56 -24.42 -19.59
N LEU A 223 -18.16 -24.58 -18.41
CA LEU A 223 -17.51 -25.19 -17.26
C LEU A 223 -17.76 -26.69 -17.14
N SER A 224 -16.70 -27.44 -16.83
CA SER A 224 -16.77 -28.85 -16.45
C SER A 224 -16.28 -29.07 -15.02
N TYR A 225 -16.93 -29.99 -14.31
CA TYR A 225 -16.82 -30.15 -12.86
C TYR A 225 -16.35 -31.56 -12.52
N VAL A 226 -15.27 -31.67 -11.75
CA VAL A 226 -14.70 -32.93 -11.26
C VAL A 226 -14.58 -32.87 -9.75
N TRP A 227 -15.17 -33.86 -9.06
CA TRP A 227 -15.12 -33.99 -7.61
C TRP A 227 -14.16 -35.11 -7.23
N ASP A 228 -13.30 -34.86 -6.24
CA ASP A 228 -12.52 -35.87 -5.54
C ASP A 228 -12.97 -35.88 -4.08
N PHE A 229 -13.58 -36.96 -3.62
CA PHE A 229 -14.18 -37.00 -2.29
C PHE A 229 -13.16 -37.20 -1.17
N GLY A 230 -11.87 -37.41 -1.49
CA GLY A 230 -10.81 -37.60 -0.50
C GLY A 230 -10.75 -39.00 0.11
N ASP A 231 -11.61 -39.93 -0.33
CA ASP A 231 -11.60 -41.35 0.04
C ASP A 231 -11.11 -42.27 -1.10
N GLY A 232 -10.64 -41.67 -2.20
CA GLY A 232 -10.21 -42.34 -3.42
C GLY A 232 -11.29 -42.47 -4.50
N ASN A 233 -12.55 -42.13 -4.19
CA ASN A 233 -13.63 -42.05 -5.17
C ASN A 233 -13.73 -40.64 -5.77
N LYS A 234 -14.31 -40.58 -6.98
CA LYS A 234 -14.50 -39.34 -7.74
C LYS A 234 -15.92 -39.22 -8.27
N GLY A 235 -16.37 -37.99 -8.44
CA GLY A 235 -17.63 -37.61 -9.04
C GLY A 235 -17.45 -36.60 -10.18
N SER A 236 -18.53 -36.30 -10.89
CA SER A 236 -18.54 -35.29 -11.96
C SER A 236 -19.91 -34.65 -12.08
N GLY A 237 -19.94 -33.45 -12.65
CA GLY A 237 -21.17 -32.68 -12.83
C GLY A 237 -21.28 -31.54 -11.82
N ILE A 238 -22.15 -30.57 -12.15
CA ILE A 238 -22.36 -29.37 -11.35
C ILE A 238 -22.78 -29.72 -9.92
N SER A 239 -23.65 -30.73 -9.77
CA SER A 239 -24.02 -31.33 -8.50
C SER A 239 -23.79 -32.84 -8.51
N THR A 240 -23.44 -33.38 -7.35
CA THR A 240 -23.19 -34.82 -7.17
C THR A 240 -23.47 -35.26 -5.74
N THR A 241 -23.57 -36.56 -5.52
CA THR A 241 -23.75 -37.13 -4.17
C THR A 241 -22.74 -38.25 -3.93
N HIS A 242 -22.31 -38.40 -2.68
CA HIS A 242 -21.38 -39.46 -2.26
C HIS A 242 -21.63 -39.90 -0.83
N PHE A 243 -21.23 -41.11 -0.47
CA PHE A 243 -21.28 -41.61 0.91
C PHE A 243 -19.94 -42.24 1.30
N TYR A 244 -19.61 -42.20 2.59
CA TYR A 244 -18.35 -42.70 3.10
C TYR A 244 -18.55 -44.00 3.87
N ASN A 245 -17.65 -44.96 3.67
CA ASN A 245 -17.73 -46.32 4.24
C ASN A 245 -17.08 -46.46 5.62
N ALA A 246 -16.34 -45.44 6.07
CA ALA A 246 -15.63 -45.45 7.33
C ALA A 246 -15.71 -44.07 8.00
N PRO A 247 -15.74 -44.01 9.34
CA PRO A 247 -15.69 -42.74 10.04
C PRO A 247 -14.34 -42.05 9.82
N GLY A 248 -14.34 -40.72 9.78
CA GLY A 248 -13.15 -39.93 9.50
C GLY A 248 -13.47 -38.53 8.98
N ASN A 249 -12.41 -37.73 8.80
CA ASN A 249 -12.50 -36.41 8.17
C ASN A 249 -11.97 -36.53 6.74
N TYR A 250 -12.79 -36.17 5.75
CA TYR A 250 -12.48 -36.24 4.34
C TYR A 250 -12.42 -34.84 3.74
N THR A 251 -11.42 -34.60 2.90
CA THR A 251 -11.30 -33.35 2.14
C THR A 251 -11.88 -33.57 0.76
N CYS A 252 -13.15 -33.16 0.57
CA CYS A 252 -13.79 -33.18 -0.73
C CYS A 252 -13.33 -31.97 -1.55
N THR A 253 -12.77 -32.20 -2.73
CA THR A 253 -12.23 -31.15 -3.61
C THR A 253 -13.00 -31.11 -4.92
N LEU A 254 -13.61 -29.97 -5.23
CA LEU A 254 -14.11 -29.66 -6.56
C LEU A 254 -12.97 -29.08 -7.39
N THR A 255 -12.84 -29.50 -8.65
CA THR A 255 -12.03 -28.83 -9.67
C THR A 255 -12.91 -28.49 -10.87
N VAL A 256 -12.89 -27.23 -11.27
CA VAL A 256 -13.64 -26.67 -12.39
C VAL A 256 -12.66 -26.34 -13.51
N TYR A 257 -13.00 -26.71 -14.75
CA TYR A 257 -12.21 -26.42 -15.95
C TYR A 257 -13.05 -25.64 -16.97
N ASP A 258 -12.43 -24.69 -17.66
CA ASP A 258 -13.04 -23.83 -18.70
C ASP A 258 -12.96 -24.42 -20.13
N GLY A 259 -12.26 -25.55 -20.30
CA GLY A 259 -12.05 -26.18 -21.61
C GLY A 259 -11.04 -25.46 -22.53
N ARG A 260 -10.45 -24.36 -22.06
CA ARG A 260 -9.41 -23.57 -22.76
C ARG A 260 -8.04 -23.64 -22.09
N GLY A 261 -7.95 -24.34 -20.96
CA GLY A 261 -6.68 -24.65 -20.29
C GLY A 261 -6.58 -24.04 -18.89
N GLY A 262 -7.57 -23.26 -18.46
CA GLY A 262 -7.70 -22.82 -17.09
C GLY A 262 -8.45 -23.82 -16.22
N ALA A 263 -8.07 -23.86 -14.95
CA ALA A 263 -8.73 -24.65 -13.93
C ALA A 263 -8.61 -23.98 -12.56
N ALA A 264 -9.61 -24.20 -11.72
CA ALA A 264 -9.61 -23.78 -10.32
C ALA A 264 -10.20 -24.86 -9.43
N SER A 265 -9.85 -24.84 -8.15
CA SER A 265 -10.33 -25.82 -7.18
C SER A 265 -10.85 -25.19 -5.90
N ALA A 266 -11.86 -25.80 -5.29
CA ALA A 266 -12.41 -25.46 -3.99
C ALA A 266 -12.53 -26.73 -3.13
N ALA A 267 -12.36 -26.61 -1.81
CA ALA A 267 -12.36 -27.76 -0.91
C ALA A 267 -13.35 -27.61 0.25
N LEU A 268 -13.98 -28.71 0.63
CA LEU A 268 -14.88 -28.85 1.77
C LEU A 268 -14.36 -29.94 2.70
N THR A 269 -14.46 -29.72 4.01
CA THR A 269 -14.14 -30.76 5.00
C THR A 269 -15.43 -31.45 5.44
N VAL A 270 -15.52 -32.75 5.18
CA VAL A 270 -16.66 -33.60 5.57
C VAL A 270 -16.27 -34.44 6.78
N VAL A 271 -17.11 -34.46 7.80
CA VAL A 271 -16.91 -35.23 9.04
C VAL A 271 -17.88 -36.40 9.06
N ILE A 272 -17.35 -37.62 9.18
CA ILE A 272 -18.13 -38.85 9.21
C ILE A 272 -18.03 -39.51 10.58
N ALA A 273 -19.16 -39.54 11.29
CA ALA A 273 -19.30 -40.18 12.59
C ALA A 273 -19.58 -41.70 12.45
N PRO A 274 -19.24 -42.51 13.48
CA PRO A 274 -19.44 -43.96 13.47
C PRO A 274 -20.89 -44.41 13.26
#